data_AF-A0A7C3QNF2-F1
#
_entry.id   AF-A0A7C3QNF2-F1
#
_cell.length_a   1.000
_cell.length_b   1.000
_cell.length_c   1.000
_cell.angle_alpha   90.00
_cell.angle_beta   90.00
_cell.angle_gamma   90.00
#
_symmetry.space_group_name_H-M   'P 1'
#
loop_
_entity.id
_entity.type
_entity.pdbx_description
1 polymer ?
#
loop_
_entity_poly.entity_id
_entity_poly.type
_entity_poly.pdbx_seq_one_letter_code
_entity_poly.pdbx_strand_id
1 'polypeptide(L)'
;MNENIFRILAAVILFTGIGISSYHRRKADRESGEKLARKLDGNAMMIVIRIGGLILWLSPLVYLINPAWMAWSKIGLPESVRWAGVALGVLCTSGIYWLFSSIGSGISPTSATRQRHVLS
;
A
#
# COMPACT_ATOMS: atom_id res chain seq x y z
N MET A 1 21.35 1.35 -17.68
CA MET A 1 21.27 0.20 -16.74
C MET A 1 20.14 -0.78 -17.12
N ASN A 2 20.15 -2.03 -16.65
CA ASN A 2 19.15 -3.06 -16.99
C ASN A 2 17.76 -2.73 -16.41
N GLU A 3 16.73 -2.63 -17.26
CA GLU A 3 15.33 -2.34 -16.89
C GLU A 3 14.78 -3.29 -15.83
N ASN A 4 15.24 -4.54 -15.84
CA ASN A 4 14.79 -5.56 -14.90
C ASN A 4 15.14 -5.23 -13.45
N ILE A 5 16.21 -4.45 -13.19
CA ILE A 5 16.58 -4.05 -11.82
C ILE A 5 15.47 -3.19 -11.21
N PHE A 6 15.00 -2.17 -11.94
CA PHE A 6 13.93 -1.30 -11.44
C PHE A 6 12.61 -2.04 -11.28
N ARG A 7 12.32 -3.02 -12.14
CA ARG A 7 11.12 -3.89 -12.00
C ARG A 7 11.19 -4.73 -10.72
N ILE A 8 12.34 -5.35 -10.45
CA ILE A 8 12.55 -6.14 -9.24
C ILE A 8 12.44 -5.25 -8.00
N LEU A 9 13.10 -4.08 -8.00
CA LEU A 9 13.02 -3.13 -6.88
C LEU A 9 11.58 -2.65 -6.64
N ALA A 10 10.84 -2.32 -7.70
CA ALA A 10 9.43 -1.95 -7.60
C ALA A 10 8.58 -3.09 -7.00
N ALA A 11 8.82 -4.33 -7.42
CA ALA A 11 8.14 -5.50 -6.85
C ALA A 11 8.47 -5.67 -5.36
N VAL A 12 9.75 -5.59 -4.98
CA VAL A 12 10.17 -5.70 -3.58
C VAL A 12 9.51 -4.63 -2.72
N ILE A 13 9.55 -3.36 -3.15
CA ILE A 13 8.92 -2.24 -2.42
C ILE A 13 7.40 -2.47 -2.28
N LEU A 14 6.73 -2.82 -3.38
CA LEU A 14 5.28 -3.06 -3.42
C LEU A 14 4.88 -4.19 -2.46
N PHE A 15 5.48 -5.36 -2.60
CA PHE A 15 5.11 -6.53 -1.79
C PHE A 15 5.53 -6.39 -0.33
N THR A 16 6.62 -5.68 -0.04
CA THR A 16 7.00 -5.36 1.33
C THR A 16 5.95 -4.46 1.99
N GLY A 17 5.52 -3.38 1.31
CA GLY A 17 4.45 -2.51 1.81
C GLY A 17 3.12 -3.23 2.03
N ILE A 18 2.70 -4.08 1.09
CA ILE A 18 1.51 -4.92 1.21
C ILE A 18 1.64 -5.88 2.40
N GLY A 19 2.81 -6.51 2.56
CA GLY A 19 3.11 -7.44 3.64
C GLY A 19 3.02 -6.77 5.01
N ILE A 20 3.70 -5.63 5.20
CA ILE A 20 3.68 -4.84 6.43
C ILE A 20 2.25 -4.42 6.79
N SER A 21 1.52 -3.84 5.83
CA SER A 21 0.14 -3.37 6.04
C SER A 21 -0.80 -4.52 6.39
N SER A 22 -0.72 -5.63 5.66
CA SER A 22 -1.55 -6.82 5.91
C SER A 22 -1.25 -7.45 7.26
N TYR A 23 0.03 -7.55 7.64
CA TYR A 23 0.46 -8.11 8.90
C TYR A 23 -0.07 -7.29 10.08
N HIS A 24 0.18 -5.98 10.11
CA HIS A 24 -0.21 -5.13 11.24
C HIS A 24 -1.73 -5.00 11.38
N ARG A 25 -2.47 -4.90 10.27
CA ARG A 25 -3.95 -4.89 10.31
C ARG A 25 -4.51 -6.19 10.88
N ARG A 26 -3.99 -7.34 10.44
CA ARG A 26 -4.40 -8.66 10.97
C ARG A 26 -4.00 -8.82 12.44
N LYS A 27 -2.83 -8.30 12.83
CA LYS A 27 -2.37 -8.28 14.22
C LYS A 27 -3.31 -7.45 15.10
N ALA A 28 -3.67 -6.25 14.66
CA ALA A 28 -4.62 -5.38 15.38
C ALA A 28 -6.01 -6.04 15.55
N ASP A 29 -6.54 -6.66 14.50
CA ASP A 29 -7.81 -7.41 14.57
C ASP A 29 -7.74 -8.59 15.56
N ARG A 30 -6.59 -9.28 15.63
CA ARG A 30 -6.38 -10.40 16.57
C ARG A 30 -6.23 -9.93 18.01
N GLU A 31 -5.45 -8.88 18.25
CA GLU A 31 -5.16 -8.37 19.58
C GLU A 31 -6.36 -7.66 20.21
N SER A 32 -7.15 -6.94 19.41
CA SER A 32 -8.34 -6.26 19.94
C SER A 32 -9.56 -7.18 20.07
N GLY A 33 -9.56 -8.35 19.40
CA GLY A 33 -10.72 -9.25 19.32
C GLY A 33 -11.92 -8.68 18.56
N GLU A 34 -11.75 -7.54 17.87
CA GLU A 34 -12.83 -6.83 17.18
C GLU A 34 -12.58 -6.83 15.66
N LYS A 35 -13.63 -7.12 14.89
CA LYS A 35 -13.64 -6.90 13.44
C LYS A 35 -14.57 -5.75 13.11
N LEU A 36 -14.00 -4.60 12.75
CA LEU A 36 -14.78 -3.42 12.40
C LEU A 36 -15.45 -3.60 11.03
N ALA A 37 -16.75 -3.31 10.97
CA ALA A 37 -17.53 -3.45 9.75
C ALA A 37 -17.17 -2.35 8.75
N ARG A 38 -16.71 -2.73 7.55
CA ARG A 38 -16.35 -1.82 6.44
C ARG A 38 -17.53 -1.03 5.84
N LYS A 39 -18.76 -1.27 6.32
CA LYS A 39 -19.99 -0.68 5.82
C LYS A 39 -20.31 0.69 6.48
N LEU A 40 -19.58 1.06 7.53
CA LEU A 40 -19.81 2.29 8.29
C LEU A 40 -19.57 3.58 7.49
N ASP A 41 -18.64 3.56 6.52
CA ASP A 41 -18.32 4.73 5.68
C ASP A 41 -19.16 4.81 4.38
N GLY A 42 -20.32 4.14 4.33
CA GLY A 42 -21.08 3.84 3.10
C GLY A 42 -21.63 5.04 2.34
N ASN A 43 -20.85 5.58 1.39
CA ASN A 43 -21.27 6.59 0.42
C ASN A 43 -20.91 6.15 -1.02
N ALA A 44 -21.64 6.63 -2.03
CA ALA A 44 -21.32 6.45 -3.46
C ALA A 44 -19.88 6.86 -3.81
N MET A 45 -19.33 7.87 -3.13
CA MET A 45 -17.92 8.27 -3.24
C MET A 45 -16.95 7.11 -2.93
N MET A 46 -17.27 6.23 -1.98
CA MET A 46 -16.42 5.08 -1.65
C MET A 46 -16.37 4.05 -2.77
N ILE A 47 -17.39 3.97 -3.62
CA ILE A 47 -17.36 3.09 -4.80
C ILE A 47 -16.32 3.61 -5.79
N VAL A 48 -16.33 4.92 -6.07
CA VAL A 48 -15.34 5.56 -6.95
C VAL A 48 -13.92 5.35 -6.42
N ILE A 49 -13.70 5.59 -5.12
CA ILE A 49 -12.40 5.38 -4.48
C ILE A 49 -11.96 3.91 -4.57
N ARG A 50 -12.87 2.94 -4.40
CA ARG A 50 -12.55 1.51 -4.50
C ARG A 50 -12.18 1.10 -5.91
N ILE A 51 -12.91 1.55 -6.92
CA ILE A 51 -12.62 1.25 -8.32
C ILE A 51 -11.29 1.91 -8.73
N GLY A 52 -11.12 3.20 -8.43
CA GLY A 52 -9.87 3.92 -8.70
C GLY A 52 -8.68 3.30 -7.97
N GLY A 53 -8.86 2.94 -6.70
CA GLY A 53 -7.86 2.21 -5.92
C GLY A 53 -7.54 0.84 -6.52
N LEU A 54 -8.53 0.08 -6.99
CA LEU A 54 -8.30 -1.20 -7.64
C LEU A 54 -7.44 -1.02 -8.91
N ILE A 55 -7.79 -0.05 -9.77
CA ILE A 55 -7.01 0.26 -10.97
C ILE A 55 -5.58 0.64 -10.59
N LEU A 56 -5.42 1.51 -9.59
CA LEU A 56 -4.12 1.95 -9.09
C LEU A 56 -3.28 0.76 -8.61
N TRP A 57 -3.85 -0.15 -7.82
CA TRP A 57 -3.14 -1.29 -7.25
C TRP A 57 -2.89 -2.42 -8.25
N LEU A 58 -3.76 -2.63 -9.24
CA LEU A 58 -3.58 -3.66 -10.26
C LEU A 58 -2.58 -3.24 -11.34
N SER A 59 -2.50 -1.95 -11.67
CA SER A 59 -1.58 -1.43 -12.70
C SER A 59 -0.11 -1.88 -12.54
N PRO A 60 0.54 -1.75 -11.35
CA PRO A 60 1.89 -2.24 -11.18
C PRO A 60 1.99 -3.77 -11.27
N LEU A 61 0.96 -4.52 -10.88
CA LEU A 61 0.96 -5.98 -11.02
C LEU A 61 0.94 -6.40 -12.49
N VAL A 62 0.11 -5.74 -13.31
CA VAL A 62 0.07 -5.94 -14.76
C VAL A 62 1.45 -5.67 -15.38
N TYR A 63 2.09 -4.55 -15.01
CA TYR A 63 3.45 -4.22 -15.46
C TYR A 63 4.51 -5.24 -15.03
N LEU A 64 4.40 -5.79 -13.81
CA LEU A 64 5.32 -6.81 -13.32
C LEU A 64 5.18 -8.14 -14.08
N ILE A 65 3.95 -8.54 -14.43
CA ILE A 65 3.68 -9.77 -15.19
C ILE A 65 4.19 -9.63 -16.63
N ASN A 66 3.72 -8.60 -17.35
CA ASN A 66 4.15 -8.35 -18.72
C ASN A 66 4.22 -6.84 -18.98
N PRO A 67 5.43 -6.26 -19.09
CA PRO A 67 5.59 -4.82 -19.25
C PRO A 67 5.08 -4.32 -20.60
N ALA A 68 4.92 -5.19 -21.62
CA ALA A 68 4.38 -4.81 -22.92
C ALA A 68 2.92 -4.33 -22.82
N TRP A 69 2.14 -4.88 -21.87
CA TRP A 69 0.75 -4.47 -21.63
C TRP A 69 0.63 -3.03 -21.11
N MET A 70 1.71 -2.50 -20.53
CA MET A 70 1.81 -1.14 -20.01
C MET A 70 2.79 -0.28 -20.82
N ALA A 71 3.16 -0.71 -22.04
CA ALA A 71 4.08 0.06 -22.88
C ALA A 71 3.52 1.45 -23.22
N TRP A 72 2.20 1.57 -23.34
CA TRP A 72 1.48 2.82 -23.62
C TRP A 72 1.62 3.86 -22.50
N SER A 73 1.92 3.45 -21.27
CA SER A 73 2.09 4.34 -20.12
C SER A 73 3.56 4.63 -19.79
N LYS A 74 4.50 4.15 -20.62
CA LYS A 74 5.93 4.28 -20.35
C LYS A 74 6.40 5.70 -20.63
N ILE A 75 7.01 6.32 -19.62
CA ILE A 75 7.73 7.59 -19.75
C ILE A 75 9.23 7.35 -19.64
N GLY A 76 10.00 7.93 -20.57
CA GLY A 76 11.46 7.74 -20.68
C GLY A 76 12.25 8.54 -19.65
N LEU A 77 12.07 8.25 -18.37
CA LEU A 77 12.73 8.98 -17.28
C LEU A 77 14.25 8.73 -17.25
N PRO A 78 15.07 9.76 -16.97
CA PRO A 78 16.50 9.59 -16.78
C PRO A 78 16.78 8.73 -15.54
N GLU A 79 17.93 8.06 -15.54
CA GLU A 79 18.28 7.06 -14.53
C GLU A 79 18.30 7.62 -13.10
N SER A 80 18.79 8.85 -12.92
CA SER A 80 18.81 9.55 -11.63
C SER A 80 17.43 9.71 -11.02
N VAL A 81 16.42 10.06 -11.83
CA VAL A 81 15.03 10.23 -11.37
C VAL A 81 14.43 8.88 -10.97
N ARG A 82 14.78 7.79 -11.67
CA ARG A 82 14.33 6.44 -11.31
C ARG A 82 14.90 6.01 -9.96
N TRP A 83 16.18 6.28 -9.70
CA TRP A 83 16.79 6.01 -8.40
C TRP A 83 16.19 6.85 -7.27
N ALA A 84 15.87 8.12 -7.53
CA ALA A 84 15.12 8.94 -6.57
C ALA A 84 13.77 8.31 -6.23
N GLY A 85 13.06 7.75 -7.22
CA GLY A 85 11.82 7.00 -7.00
C GLY A 85 12.01 5.74 -6.14
N VAL A 86 13.10 4.99 -6.34
CA VAL A 86 13.45 3.84 -5.48
C VAL A 86 13.70 4.29 -4.04
N ALA A 87 14.52 5.33 -3.84
CA ALA A 87 14.81 5.88 -2.52
C ALA A 87 13.53 6.35 -1.80
N LEU A 88 12.66 7.06 -2.53
CA LEU A 88 11.36 7.49 -2.01
C LEU A 88 10.49 6.28 -1.64
N GLY A 89 10.44 5.25 -2.48
CA GLY A 89 9.69 4.02 -2.20
C GLY A 89 10.17 3.34 -0.91
N VAL A 90 11.48 3.21 -0.72
CA VAL A 90 12.07 2.65 0.51
C VAL A 90 11.72 3.49 1.74
N LEU A 91 11.83 4.82 1.66
CA LEU A 91 11.46 5.72 2.74
C LEU A 91 9.96 5.61 3.08
N CYS A 92 9.09 5.56 2.07
CA CYS A 92 7.65 5.37 2.25
C CYS A 92 7.34 4.03 2.90
N THR A 93 7.95 2.92 2.46
CA THR A 93 7.74 1.60 3.08
C THR A 93 8.20 1.58 4.53
N SER A 94 9.34 2.20 4.83
CA SER A 94 9.86 2.34 6.20
C SER A 94 8.93 3.19 7.07
N GLY A 95 8.40 4.28 6.52
CA GLY A 95 7.40 5.13 7.18
C GLY A 95 6.09 4.40 7.45
N ILE A 96 5.63 3.55 6.52
CA ILE A 96 4.45 2.69 6.72
C ILE A 96 4.68 1.69 7.85
N TYR A 97 5.86 1.08 7.91
CA TYR A 97 6.24 0.20 9.03
C TYR A 97 6.17 0.95 10.36
N TRP A 98 6.86 2.09 10.45
CA TRP A 98 6.91 2.91 11.64
C TRP A 98 5.51 3.37 12.08
N LEU A 99 4.68 3.81 11.14
CA LEU A 99 3.31 4.24 11.40
C LEU A 99 2.49 3.10 12.03
N PHE A 100 2.51 1.92 11.41
CA PHE A 100 1.72 0.80 11.92
C PHE A 100 2.28 0.19 13.20
N SER A 101 3.60 0.17 13.39
CA SER A 101 4.21 -0.30 14.64
C SER A 101 3.92 0.65 15.80
N SER A 102 3.83 1.96 15.52
CA SER A 102 3.54 2.97 16.56
C SER A 102 2.06 3.00 16.95
N ILE A 103 1.13 2.88 15.99
CA ILE A 103 -0.32 2.83 16.28
C ILE A 103 -0.73 1.50 16.93
N GLY A 104 -0.08 0.39 16.58
CA GLY A 104 -0.35 -0.92 17.18
C GLY A 104 -1.78 -1.42 16.97
N SER A 105 -2.49 -1.75 18.05
CA SER A 105 -3.85 -2.28 17.99
C SER A 105 -4.92 -1.23 17.62
N GLY A 106 -4.58 0.06 17.62
CA GLY A 106 -5.49 1.15 17.23
C GLY A 106 -5.82 1.20 15.73
N ILE A 107 -5.15 0.40 14.90
CA ILE A 107 -5.36 0.39 13.45
C ILE A 107 -6.80 -0.01 13.11
N SER A 108 -7.50 0.85 12.37
CA SER A 108 -8.87 0.62 11.91
C SER A 108 -8.96 0.74 10.38
N PRO A 109 -9.78 -0.10 9.71
CA PRO A 109 -10.05 0.03 8.28
C PRO A 109 -11.11 1.09 7.95
N THR A 110 -11.74 1.70 8.96
CA THR A 110 -12.79 2.72 8.81
C THR A 110 -12.51 3.90 9.73
N SER A 111 -13.34 4.94 9.65
CA SER A 111 -13.31 6.06 10.60
C SER A 111 -13.71 5.68 12.03
N ALA A 112 -14.20 4.45 12.25
CA ALA A 112 -14.65 3.99 13.55
C ALA A 112 -13.47 3.69 14.49
N THR A 113 -13.62 4.14 15.73
CA THR A 113 -12.69 3.87 16.84
C THR A 113 -12.97 2.49 17.45
N ARG A 114 -11.92 1.73 17.79
CA ARG A 114 -12.06 0.46 18.54
C ARG A 114 -12.50 0.73 19.98
N GLN A 115 -13.17 -0.24 20.63
CA GLN A 115 -13.75 0.01 21.96
C GLN A 115 -12.71 0.32 23.04
N ARG A 116 -11.53 -0.31 22.96
CA ARG A 116 -10.42 -0.12 23.91
C ARG A 116 -9.31 0.78 23.38
N HIS A 117 -9.67 1.79 22.58
CA HIS A 117 -8.70 2.71 22.00
C HIS A 117 -7.96 3.53 23.07
N VAL A 118 -6.65 3.66 22.92
CA VAL A 118 -5.79 4.55 23.70
C VAL A 118 -5.04 5.48 22.75
N LEU A 119 -4.85 6.74 23.15
CA LEU A 119 -4.00 7.68 22.44
C LEU A 119 -2.55 7.39 22.84
N SER A 120 -1.79 6.81 21.91
CA SER A 120 -0.36 6.52 22.02
C SER A 120 0.49 7.74 21.68
#